data_AF-A0AAW8AV32-F1
#
_entry.id   AF-A0AAW8AV32-F1
#
_cell.length_a   1.000
_cell.length_b   1.000
_cell.length_c   1.000
_cell.angle_alpha   90.00
_cell.angle_beta   90.00
_cell.angle_gamma   90.00
#
_symmetry.space_group_name_H-M   'P 1'
#
loop_
_entity.id
_entity.type
_entity.pdbx_description
1 polymer ?
#
loop_
_entity_poly.entity_id
_entity_poly.type
_entity_poly.pdbx_seq_one_letter_code
_entity_poly.pdbx_strand_id
1 'polypeptide(L)'
;IFSILGSLARGGLLHTDLPTVHSKSIAEGIAKWDITQTDDEAVHTFFKAGPAGIPTQTAFSQSTRWDTLDDDRENGCIRSVEHAYSQEGGLA
;
A
#
# COMPACT_ATOMS: atom_id res chain seq x y z
N ILE A 1 3.31 1.85 0.78
CA ILE A 1 3.05 3.32 0.65
C ILE A 1 1.78 3.61 -0.14
N PHE A 2 1.54 2.99 -1.30
CA PHE A 2 0.38 3.34 -2.14
C PHE A 2 -0.98 3.30 -1.45
N SER A 3 -1.22 2.40 -0.47
CA SER A 3 -2.47 2.44 0.29
C SER A 3 -2.63 3.64 1.21
N ILE A 4 -1.54 4.22 1.73
CA ILE A 4 -1.61 5.50 2.44
C ILE A 4 -1.95 6.61 1.45
N LEU A 5 -1.26 6.65 0.30
CA LEU A 5 -1.52 7.65 -0.74
C LEU A 5 -2.96 7.57 -1.26
N GLY A 6 -3.49 6.37 -1.48
CA GLY A 6 -4.88 6.13 -1.86
C GLY A 6 -5.87 6.60 -0.80
N SER A 7 -5.60 6.35 0.49
CA SER A 7 -6.43 6.85 1.58
C SER A 7 -6.44 8.38 1.65
N LEU A 8 -5.30 9.04 1.48
CA LEU A 8 -5.21 10.50 1.43
C LEU A 8 -5.91 11.08 0.21
N ALA A 9 -5.74 10.45 -0.97
CA ALA A 9 -6.42 10.87 -2.19
C ALA A 9 -7.95 10.76 -2.07
N ARG A 10 -8.48 9.67 -1.50
CA ARG A 10 -9.91 9.53 -1.20
C ARG A 10 -10.41 10.57 -0.20
N GLY A 11 -9.57 10.99 0.73
CA GLY A 11 -9.85 12.08 1.67
C GLY A 11 -9.66 13.48 1.10
N GLY A 12 -9.24 13.64 -0.16
CA GLY A 12 -8.98 14.95 -0.77
C GLY A 12 -7.73 15.67 -0.23
N LEU A 13 -6.83 14.95 0.43
CA LEU A 13 -5.63 15.50 1.10
C LEU A 13 -4.36 15.38 0.25
N LEU A 14 -4.47 14.98 -1.02
CA LEU A 14 -3.34 14.75 -1.91
C LEU A 14 -3.63 15.31 -3.30
N HIS A 15 -2.70 16.10 -3.84
CA HIS A 15 -2.71 16.49 -5.25
C HIS A 15 -2.28 15.30 -6.11
N THR A 16 -3.14 14.87 -7.03
CA THR A 16 -2.96 13.59 -7.75
C THR A 16 -2.61 13.76 -9.23
N ASP A 17 -2.63 14.99 -9.72
CA ASP A 17 -2.45 15.35 -11.13
C ASP A 17 -0.99 15.37 -11.59
N LEU A 18 -0.04 15.58 -10.67
CA LEU A 18 1.37 15.71 -11.01
C LEU A 18 2.02 14.37 -11.39
N PRO A 19 2.96 14.36 -12.36
CA PRO A 19 3.67 13.17 -12.80
C PRO A 19 4.67 12.66 -11.77
N THR A 20 5.00 11.37 -11.86
CA THR A 20 6.11 10.76 -11.12
C THR A 20 7.06 10.04 -12.06
N VAL A 21 8.20 9.59 -11.54
CA VAL A 21 9.19 8.83 -12.34
C VAL A 21 8.60 7.53 -12.94
N HIS A 22 7.59 6.95 -12.30
CA HIS A 22 7.07 5.62 -12.66
C HIS A 22 5.64 5.63 -13.23
N SER A 23 4.96 6.78 -13.24
CA SER A 23 3.57 6.93 -13.69
C SER A 23 3.34 8.33 -14.23
N LYS A 24 2.38 8.50 -15.16
CA LYS A 24 2.10 9.82 -15.75
C LYS A 24 1.45 10.77 -14.75
N SER A 25 0.83 10.25 -13.71
CA SER A 25 0.31 11.01 -12.57
C SER A 25 0.35 10.20 -11.27
N ILE A 26 0.26 10.87 -10.13
CA ILE A 26 0.05 10.21 -8.82
C ILE A 26 -1.25 9.40 -8.83
N ALA A 27 -2.32 9.91 -9.46
CA ALA A 27 -3.59 9.20 -9.59
C ALA A 27 -3.41 7.83 -10.29
N GLU A 28 -2.70 7.81 -11.43
CA GLU A 28 -2.42 6.57 -12.16
C GLU A 28 -1.54 5.61 -11.35
N GLY A 29 -0.57 6.14 -10.61
CA GLY A 29 0.29 5.34 -9.73
C GLY A 29 -0.53 4.67 -8.61
N ILE A 30 -1.42 5.43 -7.95
CA ILE A 30 -2.32 4.92 -6.91
C ILE A 30 -3.26 3.86 -7.50
N ALA A 31 -3.92 4.15 -8.64
CA ALA A 31 -4.85 3.22 -9.26
C ALA A 31 -4.21 1.87 -9.62
N LYS A 32 -2.92 1.89 -9.99
CA LYS A 32 -2.17 0.66 -10.29
C LYS A 32 -1.71 -0.09 -9.04
N TRP A 33 -1.27 0.61 -8.01
CA TRP A 33 -0.51 0.00 -6.91
C TRP A 33 -1.22 -0.02 -5.55
N ASP A 34 -2.32 0.71 -5.35
CA ASP A 34 -3.13 0.60 -4.14
C ASP A 34 -3.94 -0.70 -4.18
N ILE A 35 -3.65 -1.61 -3.24
CA ILE A 35 -4.25 -2.94 -3.13
C ILE A 35 -5.77 -2.91 -2.93
N THR A 36 -6.35 -1.77 -2.53
CA THR A 36 -7.81 -1.61 -2.38
C THR A 36 -8.48 -1.02 -3.62
N GLN A 37 -7.74 -0.74 -4.68
CA GLN A 37 -8.26 -0.19 -5.94
C GLN A 37 -7.96 -1.07 -7.14
N THR A 38 -6.84 -1.78 -7.13
CA THR A 38 -6.46 -2.70 -8.21
C THR A 38 -6.90 -4.13 -7.91
N ASP A 39 -7.35 -4.84 -8.94
CA ASP A 39 -7.61 -6.28 -8.92
C ASP A 39 -6.47 -7.08 -9.60
N ASP A 40 -5.30 -6.45 -9.83
CA ASP A 40 -4.14 -7.13 -10.42
C ASP A 40 -3.49 -8.10 -9.41
N GLU A 41 -3.68 -9.39 -9.65
CA GLU A 41 -3.10 -10.49 -8.87
C GLU A 41 -1.57 -10.40 -8.73
N ALA A 42 -0.86 -9.88 -9.73
CA ALA A 42 0.59 -9.71 -9.65
C ALA A 42 0.96 -8.64 -8.62
N VAL A 43 0.17 -7.57 -8.52
CA VAL A 43 0.34 -6.51 -7.52
C VAL A 43 0.02 -7.05 -6.13
N HIS A 44 -1.07 -7.80 -5.99
CA HIS A 44 -1.43 -8.43 -4.71
C HIS A 44 -0.35 -9.42 -4.26
N THR A 45 0.13 -10.28 -5.15
CA THR A 45 1.22 -11.23 -4.89
C THR A 45 2.52 -10.53 -4.51
N PHE A 46 2.82 -9.38 -5.14
CA PHE A 46 3.99 -8.56 -4.83
C PHE A 46 3.93 -8.03 -3.40
N PHE A 47 2.79 -7.45 -2.98
CA PHE A 47 2.63 -6.91 -1.63
C PHE A 47 2.45 -7.97 -0.54
N LYS A 48 2.12 -9.23 -0.90
CA LYS A 48 2.10 -10.35 0.05
C LYS A 48 3.48 -10.82 0.49
N ALA A 49 4.58 -10.21 0.02
CA ALA A 49 5.95 -10.56 0.42
C ALA A 49 6.07 -10.65 1.96
N GLY A 50 6.43 -11.83 2.45
CA GLY A 50 6.50 -12.12 3.88
C GLY A 50 7.88 -12.62 4.31
N PRO A 51 8.24 -12.45 5.59
CA PRO A 51 9.46 -13.02 6.14
C PRO A 51 9.34 -14.56 6.21
N ALA A 52 10.43 -15.26 5.91
CA ALA A 52 10.46 -16.73 6.07
C ALA A 52 10.82 -17.18 7.49
N GLY A 53 11.57 -16.36 8.24
CA GLY A 53 11.99 -16.68 9.62
C GLY A 53 12.99 -17.85 9.73
N ILE A 54 13.55 -18.34 8.62
CA ILE A 54 14.48 -19.48 8.59
C ILE A 54 15.82 -19.09 7.94
N PRO A 55 16.95 -19.68 8.37
CA PRO A 55 18.23 -19.50 7.69
C PRO A 55 18.19 -20.02 6.25
N THR A 56 18.79 -19.28 5.32
CA THR A 56 18.93 -19.69 3.91
C THR A 56 20.41 -19.84 3.54
N GLN A 57 20.77 -20.94 2.86
CA GLN A 57 22.13 -21.22 2.39
C GLN A 57 22.27 -21.07 0.87
N THR A 58 21.16 -20.86 0.16
CA THR A 58 21.11 -20.67 -1.28
C THR A 58 20.64 -19.25 -1.58
N ALA A 59 21.36 -18.53 -2.44
CA ALA A 59 20.98 -17.18 -2.84
C ALA A 59 19.60 -17.18 -3.55
N PHE A 60 18.81 -16.15 -3.30
CA PHE A 60 17.48 -15.94 -3.92
C PHE A 60 16.44 -17.05 -3.67
N SER A 61 16.62 -17.89 -2.64
CA SER A 61 15.70 -19.00 -2.34
C SER A 61 14.46 -18.60 -1.52
N GLN A 62 14.32 -17.33 -1.13
CA GLN A 62 13.20 -16.87 -0.31
C GLN A 62 12.03 -16.44 -1.20
N SER A 63 10.88 -17.12 -1.02
CA SER A 63 9.64 -16.79 -1.72
C SER A 63 8.41 -16.80 -0.81
N THR A 64 8.58 -16.69 0.51
CA THR A 64 7.47 -16.70 1.48
C THR A 64 6.51 -15.54 1.25
N ARG A 65 5.22 -15.82 1.38
CA ARG A 65 4.13 -14.87 1.24
C ARG A 65 3.14 -15.04 2.38
N TRP A 66 2.51 -13.94 2.79
CA TRP A 66 1.32 -13.98 3.64
C TRP A 66 0.11 -14.44 2.83
N ASP A 67 -0.86 -15.08 3.48
CA ASP A 67 -2.07 -15.59 2.80
C ASP A 67 -2.95 -14.45 2.28
N THR A 68 -3.06 -13.37 3.08
CA THR A 68 -3.90 -12.20 2.82
C THR A 68 -3.11 -10.91 2.94
N LEU A 69 -3.68 -9.82 2.43
CA LEU A 69 -3.20 -8.46 2.62
C LEU A 69 -4.06 -7.73 3.65
N ASP A 70 -3.50 -6.69 4.26
CA ASP A 70 -4.26 -5.78 5.13
C ASP A 70 -4.96 -4.68 4.30
N ASP A 71 -6.20 -4.98 3.92
CA ASP A 71 -7.11 -4.08 3.20
C ASP A 71 -8.19 -3.45 4.10
N ASP A 72 -8.18 -3.75 5.40
CA ASP A 72 -9.12 -3.19 6.38
C ASP A 72 -8.79 -1.71 6.66
N ARG A 73 -9.67 -0.81 6.18
CA ARG A 73 -9.50 0.64 6.33
C ARG A 73 -10.17 1.23 7.58
N GLU A 74 -10.67 0.39 8.47
CA GLU A 74 -11.23 0.79 9.76
C GLU A 74 -10.34 0.34 10.91
N ASN A 75 -10.01 -0.95 10.96
CA ASN A 75 -9.28 -1.55 12.09
C ASN A 75 -7.85 -1.96 11.75
N GLY A 76 -7.52 -2.06 10.46
CA GLY A 76 -6.20 -2.43 9.97
C GLY A 76 -5.10 -1.43 10.32
N CYS A 77 -3.88 -1.74 9.86
CA CYS A 77 -2.68 -0.92 10.11
C CYS A 77 -2.75 0.42 9.38
N ILE A 78 -3.28 0.44 8.15
CA ILE A 78 -3.52 1.67 7.38
C ILE A 78 -5.02 1.91 7.35
N ARG A 79 -5.47 3.00 7.99
CA ARG A 79 -6.88 3.35 8.11
C ARG A 79 -7.28 4.45 7.14
N SER A 80 -8.59 4.54 6.89
CA SER A 80 -9.22 5.66 6.20
C SER A 80 -9.13 6.94 7.04
N VAL A 81 -9.38 8.10 6.42
CA VAL A 81 -9.38 9.38 7.13
C VAL A 81 -10.44 9.41 8.24
N GLU A 82 -11.63 8.86 7.97
CA GLU A 82 -12.72 8.74 8.95
C GLU A 82 -12.30 7.95 10.20
N HIS A 83 -11.50 6.89 10.02
CA HIS A 83 -11.05 6.00 11.09
C HIS A 83 -9.59 6.24 11.50
N ALA A 84 -9.03 7.41 11.18
CA ALA A 84 -7.64 7.72 11.46
C ALA A 84 -7.34 7.63 12.97
N TYR A 85 -6.15 7.14 13.31
CA TYR A 85 -5.69 7.09 14.71
C TYR A 85 -5.69 8.48 15.38
N SER A 86 -5.41 9.50 14.59
CA SER A 86 -5.50 10.93 14.93
C SER A 86 -5.95 11.67 13.68
N GLN A 87 -6.79 12.69 13.84
CA GLN A 87 -7.20 13.58 12.75
C GLN A 87 -6.12 14.63 12.42
N GLU A 88 -5.21 14.87 13.36
CA GLU A 88 -4.09 15.79 13.20
C GLU A 88 -2.77 15.04 12.98
N GLY A 89 -1.84 15.68 12.26
CA GLY A 89 -0.50 15.16 12.00
C GLY A 89 0.37 15.11 13.25
N GLY A 90 1.21 14.08 13.38
CA GLY A 90 2.05 13.85 14.57
C GLY A 90 3.30 14.74 14.69
N LEU A 91 3.42 15.81 13.89
CA LEU A 91 4.56 16.73 13.92
C LEU A 91 4.11 18.06 14.51
N ALA A 92 4.77 18.49 15.59
CA ALA A 92 4.56 19.76 16.28
C ALA A 92 5.90 20.50 16.46
#